data_AF-A0A1Z9S3T1-F1
#
_entry.id   AF-A0A1Z9S3T1-F1
#
_cell.length_a   1.000
_cell.length_b   1.000
_cell.length_c   1.000
_cell.angle_alpha   90.00
_cell.angle_beta   90.00
_cell.angle_gamma   90.00
#
_symmetry.space_group_name_H-M   'P 1'
#
loop_
_entity.id
_entity.type
_entity.pdbx_description
1 polymer ?
#
loop_
_entity_poly.entity_id
_entity_poly.type
_entity_poly.pdbx_seq_one_letter_code
_entity_poly.pdbx_strand_id
1 'polypeptide(L)'
;MLPDGAVERVQEVCASIGEACDAAGVAQWDIMGEQSYGLDLNLEAGRITMVGAGGEGGFGLRLVDNGRFGFARLVDPSGAERAVDQALSILRKAPQIPGFELPSPSESASVPSAFHADVAHLTAEDLMDRADAMLAHVASESPQAVVTGGGLGASATAAAFLSSEGIERASSSTGMGAGVQVTIDVDGQLTSGWGGGSP
;
A
#
# COMPACT_ATOMS: atom_id res chain seq x y z
N MET A 1 5.87 11.60 7.52
CA MET A 1 5.50 10.17 7.65
C MET A 1 6.59 9.26 7.11
N LEU A 2 6.95 9.39 5.83
CA LEU A 2 8.00 8.58 5.23
C LEU A 2 9.38 8.96 5.81
N PRO A 3 10.19 8.01 6.31
CA PRO A 3 11.55 8.30 6.76
C PRO A 3 12.47 8.68 5.60
N ASP A 4 13.49 9.48 5.87
CA ASP A 4 14.53 9.80 4.90
C ASP A 4 15.20 8.52 4.36
N GLY A 5 15.47 8.50 3.06
CA GLY A 5 16.11 7.36 2.40
C GLY A 5 15.23 6.12 2.26
N ALA A 6 13.90 6.21 2.46
CA ALA A 6 13.03 5.03 2.37
C ALA A 6 12.99 4.42 0.97
N VAL A 7 13.01 5.25 -0.09
CA VAL A 7 12.99 4.76 -1.49
C VAL A 7 14.27 4.00 -1.79
N GLU A 8 15.42 4.58 -1.42
CA GLU A 8 16.75 4.00 -1.61
C GLU A 8 16.87 2.67 -0.85
N ARG A 9 16.40 2.61 0.41
CA ARG A 9 16.40 1.37 1.19
C ARG A 9 15.53 0.27 0.56
N VAL A 10 14.35 0.61 0.03
CA VAL A 10 13.49 -0.37 -0.65
C VAL A 10 14.18 -0.87 -1.93
N GLN A 11 14.83 0.02 -2.70
CA GLN A 11 15.61 -0.37 -3.88
C GLN A 11 16.78 -1.29 -3.53
N GLU A 12 17.55 -0.97 -2.49
CA GLU A 12 18.69 -1.78 -2.02
C GLU A 12 18.26 -3.19 -1.62
N VAL A 13 17.11 -3.32 -0.92
CA VAL A 13 16.57 -4.64 -0.57
C VAL A 13 16.10 -5.40 -1.81
N CYS A 14 15.41 -4.73 -2.75
CA CYS A 14 15.04 -5.38 -4.02
C CYS A 14 16.27 -5.89 -4.77
N ALA A 15 17.36 -5.10 -4.80
CA ALA A 15 18.61 -5.50 -5.43
C ALA A 15 19.22 -6.74 -4.75
N SER A 16 19.26 -6.77 -3.41
CA SER A 16 19.73 -7.93 -2.65
C SER A 16 18.89 -9.20 -2.89
N ILE A 17 17.57 -9.07 -3.04
CA ILE A 17 16.71 -10.20 -3.41
C ILE A 17 17.01 -10.64 -4.86
N GLY A 18 17.29 -9.71 -5.77
CA GLY A 18 17.70 -9.99 -7.15
C GLY A 18 18.98 -10.81 -7.22
N GLU A 19 19.99 -10.46 -6.41
CA GLU A 19 21.23 -11.24 -6.28
C GLU A 19 20.95 -12.69 -5.83
N ALA A 20 19.98 -12.91 -4.93
CA ALA A 20 19.57 -14.25 -4.51
C ALA A 20 18.88 -15.02 -5.65
N CYS A 21 18.06 -14.35 -6.47
CA CYS A 21 17.47 -14.94 -7.68
C CYS A 21 18.53 -15.35 -8.71
N ASP A 22 19.53 -14.49 -8.94
CA ASP A 22 20.65 -14.74 -9.84
C ASP A 22 21.50 -15.92 -9.36
N ALA A 23 21.80 -15.97 -8.06
CA ALA A 23 22.54 -17.08 -7.45
C ALA A 23 21.80 -18.42 -7.57
N ALA A 24 20.47 -18.40 -7.61
CA ALA A 24 19.64 -19.58 -7.81
C ALA A 24 19.55 -20.03 -9.28
N GLY A 25 20.10 -19.27 -10.22
CA GLY A 25 20.17 -19.62 -11.65
C GLY A 25 18.82 -19.58 -12.37
N VAL A 26 17.90 -18.73 -11.91
CA VAL A 26 16.59 -18.54 -12.55
C VAL A 26 16.75 -17.75 -13.85
N ALA A 27 16.02 -18.13 -14.89
CA ALA A 27 16.10 -17.46 -16.20
C ALA A 27 15.63 -16.00 -16.15
N GLN A 28 14.50 -15.73 -15.50
CA GLN A 28 13.93 -14.38 -15.37
C GLN A 28 13.31 -14.17 -13.98
N TRP A 29 13.39 -12.95 -13.47
CA TRP A 29 12.76 -12.57 -12.20
C TRP A 29 12.31 -11.11 -12.20
N ASP A 30 11.27 -10.82 -11.43
CA ASP A 30 10.94 -9.46 -11.03
C ASP A 30 10.61 -9.40 -9.53
N ILE A 31 10.83 -8.21 -8.96
CA ILE A 31 10.73 -7.95 -7.53
C ILE A 31 10.01 -6.62 -7.36
N MET A 32 8.96 -6.62 -6.54
CA MET A 32 8.26 -5.42 -6.10
C MET A 32 8.45 -5.28 -4.60
N GLY A 33 8.99 -4.15 -4.16
CA GLY A 33 9.14 -3.78 -2.76
C GLY A 33 8.30 -2.56 -2.44
N GLU A 34 7.64 -2.58 -1.29
CA GLU A 34 6.88 -1.44 -0.78
C GLU A 34 7.12 -1.25 0.72
N GLN A 35 7.17 0.00 1.14
CA GLN A 35 7.15 0.40 2.54
C GLN A 35 6.26 1.63 2.70
N SER A 36 5.18 1.48 3.45
CA SER A 36 4.22 2.54 3.73
C SER A 36 4.23 2.92 5.20
N TYR A 37 4.06 4.21 5.48
CA TYR A 37 3.88 4.75 6.81
C TYR A 37 2.67 5.66 6.81
N GLY A 38 1.83 5.55 7.82
CA GLY A 38 0.59 6.30 7.86
C GLY A 38 0.08 6.59 9.26
N LEU A 39 -0.91 7.46 9.26
CA LEU A 39 -1.75 7.79 10.39
C LEU A 39 -3.16 7.32 10.07
N ASP A 40 -3.84 6.79 11.07
CA ASP A 40 -5.22 6.36 10.96
C ASP A 40 -6.02 6.85 12.18
N LEU A 41 -7.28 7.18 11.96
CA LEU A 41 -8.19 7.66 12.99
C LEU A 41 -9.54 6.97 12.79
N ASN A 42 -10.12 6.45 13.88
CA ASN A 42 -11.46 5.88 13.86
C ASN A 42 -12.47 6.76 14.59
N LEU A 43 -13.68 6.79 14.02
CA LEU A 43 -14.84 7.48 14.55
C LEU A 43 -15.92 6.46 14.88
N GLU A 44 -16.45 6.53 16.10
CA GLU A 44 -17.61 5.75 16.50
C GLU A 44 -18.43 6.54 17.52
N ALA A 45 -19.75 6.40 17.47
CA ALA A 45 -20.68 7.03 18.41
C ALA A 45 -20.44 8.54 18.63
N GLY A 46 -20.19 9.27 17.54
CA GLY A 46 -20.04 10.73 17.53
C GLY A 46 -18.73 11.24 18.12
N ARG A 47 -17.71 10.38 18.25
CA ARG A 47 -16.41 10.74 18.82
C ARG A 47 -15.27 10.02 18.12
N ILE A 48 -14.08 10.56 18.30
CA ILE A 48 -12.81 9.89 17.98
C ILE A 48 -12.59 8.78 19.01
N THR A 49 -12.42 7.55 18.54
CA THR A 49 -12.19 6.37 19.41
C THR A 49 -10.77 5.85 19.35
N MET A 50 -10.05 6.11 18.26
CA MET A 50 -8.67 5.67 18.10
C MET A 50 -7.92 6.62 17.19
N VAL A 51 -6.64 6.86 17.52
CA VAL A 51 -5.67 7.51 16.65
C VAL A 51 -4.42 6.65 16.66
N GLY A 52 -4.04 6.18 15.48
CA GLY A 52 -2.96 5.23 15.24
C GLY A 52 -1.90 5.82 14.32
N ALA A 53 -0.69 5.31 14.50
CA ALA A 53 0.40 5.52 13.56
C ALA A 53 1.04 4.16 13.33
N GLY A 54 1.31 3.83 12.07
CA GLY A 54 1.80 2.52 11.70
C GLY A 54 2.68 2.57 10.47
N GLY A 55 3.42 1.48 10.28
CA GLY A 55 4.10 1.20 9.04
C GLY A 55 3.83 -0.23 8.62
N GLU A 56 3.69 -0.43 7.33
CA GLU A 56 3.60 -1.75 6.71
C GLU A 56 4.54 -1.81 5.51
N GLY A 57 4.81 -3.02 5.06
CA GLY A 57 5.67 -3.21 3.91
C GLY A 57 6.02 -4.65 3.69
N GLY A 58 6.72 -4.87 2.59
CA GLY A 58 7.18 -6.18 2.19
C GLY A 58 7.62 -6.19 0.74
N PHE A 59 8.02 -7.37 0.34
CA PHE A 59 8.59 -7.64 -0.96
C PHE A 59 7.88 -8.85 -1.54
N GLY A 60 7.54 -8.76 -2.82
CA GLY A 60 7.09 -9.87 -3.64
C GLY A 60 8.14 -10.15 -4.70
N LEU A 61 8.43 -11.43 -4.94
CA LEU A 61 9.26 -11.84 -6.06
C LEU A 61 8.50 -12.83 -6.93
N ARG A 62 8.63 -12.65 -8.24
CA ARG A 62 8.16 -13.60 -9.25
C ARG A 62 9.35 -14.14 -9.99
N LEU A 63 9.38 -15.46 -10.15
CA LEU A 63 10.37 -16.18 -10.94
C LEU A 63 9.69 -16.71 -12.20
N VAL A 64 10.35 -16.62 -13.35
CA VAL A 64 9.88 -17.17 -14.62
C VAL A 64 10.99 -17.98 -15.26
N ASP A 65 10.65 -19.21 -15.67
CA ASP A 65 11.56 -20.10 -16.39
C ASP A 65 10.76 -21.03 -17.30
N ASN A 66 11.13 -21.06 -18.59
CA ASN A 66 10.53 -21.90 -19.63
C ASN A 66 8.99 -21.86 -19.63
N GLY A 67 8.41 -20.65 -19.56
CA GLY A 67 6.97 -20.45 -19.56
C GLY A 67 6.25 -20.87 -18.27
N ARG A 68 6.98 -21.20 -17.20
CA ARG A 68 6.44 -21.47 -15.86
C ARG A 68 6.77 -20.30 -14.96
N PHE A 69 5.92 -20.07 -13.97
CA PHE A 69 6.20 -19.04 -12.97
C PHE A 69 5.91 -19.51 -11.56
N GLY A 70 6.64 -18.92 -10.62
CA GLY A 70 6.42 -19.07 -9.19
C GLY A 70 6.50 -17.72 -8.51
N PHE A 71 5.84 -17.59 -7.36
CA PHE A 71 5.78 -16.36 -6.61
C PHE A 71 5.96 -16.62 -5.12
N ALA A 72 6.64 -15.70 -4.44
CA ALA A 72 6.72 -15.68 -2.99
C ALA A 72 6.75 -14.25 -2.47
N ARG A 73 6.52 -14.11 -1.17
CA ARG A 73 6.61 -12.83 -0.46
C ARG A 73 7.46 -12.95 0.79
N LEU A 74 8.08 -11.84 1.19
CA LEU A 74 8.84 -11.70 2.41
C LEU A 74 8.63 -10.30 2.99
N VAL A 75 8.78 -10.18 4.31
CA VAL A 75 8.76 -8.89 5.03
C VAL A 75 10.12 -8.59 5.66
N ASP A 76 10.92 -9.63 5.92
CA ASP A 76 12.28 -9.54 6.42
C ASP A 76 13.25 -9.90 5.28
N PRO A 77 14.14 -8.99 4.85
CA PRO A 77 15.13 -9.23 3.80
C PRO A 77 16.03 -10.44 4.07
N SER A 78 16.26 -10.81 5.33
CA SER A 78 17.04 -12.01 5.69
C SER A 78 16.39 -13.31 5.17
N GLY A 79 15.11 -13.26 4.81
CA GLY A 79 14.35 -14.35 4.23
C GLY A 79 14.46 -14.51 2.71
N ALA A 80 15.31 -13.75 2.01
CA ALA A 80 15.41 -13.74 0.55
C ALA A 80 15.59 -15.15 -0.05
N GLU A 81 16.61 -15.89 0.38
CA GLU A 81 16.88 -17.26 -0.10
C GLU A 81 15.68 -18.19 0.09
N ARG A 82 15.04 -18.12 1.26
CA ARG A 82 13.84 -18.93 1.57
C ARG A 82 12.68 -18.56 0.64
N ALA A 83 12.52 -17.29 0.32
CA ALA A 83 11.46 -16.83 -0.56
C ALA A 83 11.72 -17.26 -2.01
N VAL A 84 12.98 -17.22 -2.47
CA VAL A 84 13.41 -17.79 -3.76
C VAL A 84 13.12 -19.29 -3.82
N ASP A 85 13.47 -20.06 -2.80
CA ASP A 85 13.18 -21.50 -2.71
C ASP A 85 11.67 -21.80 -2.77
N GLN A 86 10.85 -20.99 -2.10
CA GLN A 86 9.40 -21.11 -2.15
C GLN A 86 8.86 -20.85 -3.56
N ALA A 87 9.30 -19.76 -4.20
CA ALA A 87 8.91 -19.44 -5.57
C ALA A 87 9.37 -20.53 -6.56
N LEU A 88 10.58 -21.06 -6.42
CA LEU A 88 11.09 -22.18 -7.21
C LEU A 88 10.25 -23.46 -7.04
N SER A 89 9.86 -23.78 -5.81
CA SER A 89 9.01 -24.94 -5.52
C SER A 89 7.65 -24.85 -6.22
N ILE A 90 7.09 -23.65 -6.32
CA ILE A 90 5.85 -23.37 -7.06
C ILE A 90 6.11 -23.47 -8.57
N LEU A 91 7.15 -22.80 -9.07
CA LEU A 91 7.53 -22.78 -10.48
C LEU A 91 7.68 -24.20 -11.06
N ARG A 92 8.32 -25.12 -10.31
CA ARG A 92 8.51 -26.52 -10.73
C ARG A 92 7.21 -27.30 -10.93
N LYS A 93 6.12 -26.88 -10.25
CA LYS A 93 4.80 -27.52 -10.32
C LYS A 93 3.82 -26.76 -11.23
N ALA A 94 4.12 -25.51 -11.54
CA ALA A 94 3.27 -24.66 -12.36
C ALA A 94 3.14 -25.23 -13.77
N PRO A 95 1.95 -25.15 -14.41
CA PRO A 95 1.81 -25.50 -15.82
C PRO A 95 2.70 -24.60 -16.68
N GLN A 96 3.17 -25.14 -17.79
CA GLN A 96 3.91 -24.36 -18.77
C GLN A 96 2.95 -23.63 -19.69
N ILE A 97 3.16 -22.33 -19.84
CA ILE A 97 2.43 -21.44 -20.73
C ILE A 97 3.37 -21.06 -21.87
N PRO A 98 3.12 -21.51 -23.13
CA PRO A 98 3.95 -21.17 -24.26
C PRO A 98 4.08 -19.66 -24.46
N GLY A 99 5.33 -19.17 -24.57
CA GLY A 99 5.63 -17.75 -24.79
C GLY A 99 5.44 -16.85 -23.57
N PHE A 100 5.27 -17.42 -22.38
CA PHE A 100 5.21 -16.63 -21.15
C PHE A 100 6.61 -16.26 -20.67
N GLU A 101 6.94 -14.98 -20.78
CA GLU A 101 8.20 -14.36 -20.40
C GLU A 101 7.93 -13.01 -19.73
N LEU A 102 8.92 -12.48 -19.00
CA LEU A 102 8.82 -11.13 -18.43
C LEU A 102 8.91 -10.06 -19.53
N PRO A 103 8.23 -8.91 -19.36
CA PRO A 103 8.29 -7.83 -20.32
C PRO A 103 9.68 -7.20 -20.36
N SER A 104 10.19 -6.97 -21.56
CA SER A 104 11.40 -6.17 -21.77
C SER A 104 11.14 -4.68 -21.46
N PRO A 105 12.18 -3.89 -21.15
CA PRO A 105 12.04 -2.47 -20.90
C PRO A 105 11.42 -1.76 -22.11
N SER A 106 10.41 -0.95 -21.84
CA SER A 106 9.79 -0.06 -22.82
C SER A 106 9.77 1.37 -22.30
N GLU A 107 9.67 2.34 -23.21
CA GLU A 107 9.37 3.71 -22.79
C GLU A 107 8.01 3.74 -22.08
N SER A 108 8.00 4.32 -20.88
CA SER A 108 6.79 4.58 -20.12
C SER A 108 6.41 6.05 -20.25
N ALA A 109 5.13 6.35 -20.43
CA ALA A 109 4.66 7.72 -20.35
C ALA A 109 5.02 8.32 -18.98
N SER A 110 5.46 9.58 -18.99
CA SER A 110 5.61 10.32 -17.74
C SER A 110 4.22 10.51 -17.12
N VAL A 111 4.07 10.10 -15.87
CA VAL A 111 2.88 10.36 -15.07
C VAL A 111 3.20 11.46 -14.05
N PRO A 112 2.23 12.32 -13.69
CA PRO A 112 2.42 13.27 -12.60
C PRO A 112 2.86 12.58 -11.32
N SER A 113 3.62 13.30 -10.49
CA SER A 113 3.99 12.82 -9.16
C SER A 113 2.74 12.44 -8.36
N ALA A 114 2.72 11.23 -7.83
CA ALA A 114 1.72 10.80 -6.86
C ALA A 114 2.08 11.22 -5.43
N PHE A 115 3.20 11.92 -5.24
CA PHE A 115 3.66 12.39 -3.94
C PHE A 115 3.26 13.85 -3.72
N HIS A 116 2.50 14.08 -2.66
CA HIS A 116 2.09 15.41 -2.20
C HIS A 116 2.68 15.67 -0.82
N ALA A 117 3.61 16.63 -0.73
CA ALA A 117 4.32 16.96 0.51
C ALA A 117 3.35 17.31 1.65
N ASP A 118 2.28 18.07 1.34
CA ASP A 118 1.27 18.46 2.32
C ASP A 118 0.60 17.25 2.99
N VAL A 119 0.43 16.13 2.28
CA VAL A 119 -0.10 14.88 2.85
C VAL A 119 0.96 14.17 3.69
N ALA A 120 2.21 14.10 3.20
CA ALA A 120 3.32 13.44 3.89
C ALA A 120 3.69 14.10 5.23
N HIS A 121 3.35 15.38 5.40
CA HIS A 121 3.63 16.18 6.58
C HIS A 121 2.47 16.28 7.58
N LEU A 122 1.33 15.65 7.29
CA LEU A 122 0.22 15.63 8.24
C LEU A 122 0.61 14.96 9.56
N THR A 123 0.05 15.49 10.62
CA THR A 123 0.19 15.01 11.99
C THR A 123 -1.10 14.38 12.48
N ALA A 124 -1.03 13.68 13.61
CA ALA A 124 -2.22 13.15 14.27
C ALA A 124 -3.19 14.27 14.66
N GLU A 125 -2.68 15.43 15.05
CA GLU A 125 -3.47 16.62 15.39
C GLU A 125 -4.24 17.15 14.16
N ASP A 126 -3.58 17.23 13.00
CA ASP A 126 -4.26 17.62 11.76
C ASP A 126 -5.41 16.66 11.39
N LEU A 127 -5.25 15.36 11.67
CA LEU A 127 -6.31 14.37 11.43
C LEU A 127 -7.45 14.53 12.45
N MET A 128 -7.15 14.79 13.72
CA MET A 128 -8.16 15.03 14.75
C MET A 128 -8.97 16.29 14.46
N ASP A 129 -8.33 17.40 14.07
CA ASP A 129 -9.00 18.64 13.71
C ASP A 129 -9.96 18.45 12.52
N ARG A 130 -9.54 17.67 11.52
CA ARG A 130 -10.39 17.30 10.38
C ARG A 130 -11.55 16.39 10.79
N ALA A 131 -11.31 15.47 11.72
CA ALA A 131 -12.34 14.59 12.24
C ALA A 131 -13.41 15.37 13.02
N ASP A 132 -12.99 16.31 13.87
CA ASP A 132 -13.88 17.20 14.61
C ASP A 132 -14.69 18.10 13.66
N ALA A 133 -14.06 18.63 12.60
CA ALA A 133 -14.76 19.38 11.56
C ALA A 133 -15.84 18.54 10.86
N MET A 134 -15.54 17.26 10.57
CA MET A 134 -16.51 16.33 9.97
C MET A 134 -17.67 16.01 10.92
N LEU A 135 -17.39 15.74 12.20
CA LEU A 135 -18.43 15.52 13.22
C LEU A 135 -19.34 16.75 13.37
N ALA A 136 -18.74 17.94 13.44
CA ALA A 136 -19.46 19.20 13.54
C ALA A 136 -20.33 19.46 12.29
N HIS A 137 -19.82 19.14 11.10
CA HIS A 137 -20.58 19.28 9.87
C HIS A 137 -21.82 18.38 9.85
N VAL A 138 -21.68 17.08 10.17
CA VAL A 138 -22.82 16.15 10.26
C VAL A 138 -23.87 16.66 11.25
N ALA A 139 -23.45 17.12 12.44
CA ALA A 139 -24.37 17.66 13.44
C ALA A 139 -25.08 18.94 12.98
N SER A 140 -24.43 19.75 12.12
CA SER A 140 -25.02 20.97 11.55
C SER A 140 -26.08 20.71 10.49
N GLU A 141 -25.94 19.61 9.73
CA GLU A 141 -26.89 19.23 8.68
C GLU A 141 -28.20 18.66 9.25
N SER A 142 -28.11 17.88 10.34
CA SER A 142 -29.29 17.40 11.07
C SER A 142 -28.98 17.11 12.54
N PRO A 143 -29.77 17.64 13.50
CA PRO A 143 -29.58 17.35 14.92
C PRO A 143 -29.91 15.90 15.30
N GLN A 144 -30.57 15.15 14.42
CA GLN A 144 -30.90 13.73 14.61
C GLN A 144 -29.84 12.80 14.00
N ALA A 145 -28.87 13.35 13.25
CA ALA A 145 -27.80 12.58 12.63
C ALA A 145 -26.67 12.31 13.63
N VAL A 146 -26.26 11.05 13.72
CA VAL A 146 -25.15 10.61 14.55
C VAL A 146 -24.13 9.88 13.70
N VAL A 147 -22.86 10.28 13.81
CA VAL A 147 -21.76 9.50 13.23
C VAL A 147 -21.60 8.22 14.05
N THR A 148 -21.86 7.08 13.42
CA THR A 148 -21.85 5.77 14.08
C THR A 148 -20.62 4.94 13.74
N GLY A 149 -19.92 5.30 12.67
CA GLY A 149 -18.70 4.66 12.21
C GLY A 149 -17.96 5.58 11.25
N GLY A 150 -16.69 5.29 10.97
CA GLY A 150 -15.91 6.05 10.00
C GLY A 150 -14.47 6.23 10.43
N GLY A 151 -13.75 7.04 9.67
CA GLY A 151 -12.36 7.33 9.96
C GLY A 151 -11.70 8.20 8.90
N LEU A 152 -10.48 8.62 9.22
CA LEU A 152 -9.59 9.31 8.31
C LEU A 152 -8.25 8.58 8.30
N GLY A 153 -7.60 8.53 7.15
CA GLY A 153 -6.28 7.97 7.00
C GLY A 153 -5.42 8.83 6.10
N ALA A 154 -4.13 8.86 6.39
CA ALA A 154 -3.13 9.44 5.52
C ALA A 154 -1.88 8.55 5.52
N SER A 155 -1.26 8.37 4.36
CA SER A 155 -0.07 7.55 4.22
C SER A 155 0.93 8.17 3.25
N ALA A 156 2.18 7.74 3.39
CA ALA A 156 3.24 7.94 2.44
C ALA A 156 3.93 6.59 2.19
N THR A 157 4.12 6.23 0.92
CA THR A 157 4.66 4.95 0.49
C THR A 157 5.91 5.15 -0.35
N ALA A 158 6.98 4.41 -0.03
CA ALA A 158 8.12 4.18 -0.91
C ALA A 158 7.93 2.84 -1.62
N ALA A 159 8.23 2.79 -2.91
CA ALA A 159 8.13 1.57 -3.71
C ALA A 159 9.31 1.44 -4.68
N ALA A 160 9.71 0.21 -4.96
CA ALA A 160 10.68 -0.11 -6.00
C ALA A 160 10.29 -1.36 -6.77
N PHE A 161 10.51 -1.34 -8.07
CA PHE A 161 10.33 -2.47 -8.97
C PHE A 161 11.62 -2.73 -9.74
N LEU A 162 12.15 -3.94 -9.62
CA LEU A 162 13.36 -4.40 -10.30
C LEU A 162 13.03 -5.66 -11.11
N SER A 163 13.63 -5.81 -12.29
CA SER A 163 13.50 -6.99 -13.14
C SER A 163 14.82 -7.37 -13.79
N SER A 164 15.07 -8.67 -13.94
CA SER A 164 16.20 -9.22 -14.70
C SER A 164 16.25 -8.75 -16.16
N GLU A 165 15.11 -8.29 -16.69
CA GLU A 165 15.02 -7.74 -18.05
C GLU A 165 15.58 -6.31 -18.17
N GLY A 166 16.04 -5.71 -17.07
CA GLY A 166 16.62 -4.36 -17.05
C GLY A 166 15.61 -3.25 -16.76
N ILE A 167 14.46 -3.58 -16.16
CA ILE A 167 13.54 -2.57 -15.63
C ILE A 167 13.94 -2.26 -14.20
N GLU A 168 14.30 -1.00 -13.96
CA GLU A 168 14.52 -0.46 -12.62
C GLU A 168 13.69 0.82 -12.45
N ARG A 169 12.78 0.80 -11.50
CA ARG A 169 11.90 1.92 -11.17
C ARG A 169 11.75 2.03 -9.66
N ALA A 170 11.74 3.27 -9.18
CA ALA A 170 11.43 3.56 -7.80
C ALA A 170 10.61 4.84 -7.73
N SER A 171 9.75 4.92 -6.72
CA SER A 171 8.83 6.03 -6.56
C SER A 171 8.47 6.21 -5.10
N SER A 172 7.97 7.41 -4.80
CA SER A 172 7.18 7.65 -3.60
C SER A 172 5.79 8.15 -4.00
N SER A 173 4.81 7.86 -3.15
CA SER A 173 3.45 8.34 -3.29
C SER A 173 2.87 8.70 -1.93
N THR A 174 1.81 9.51 -1.93
CA THR A 174 1.00 9.77 -0.74
C THR A 174 -0.45 9.40 -1.01
N GLY A 175 -1.14 8.98 0.04
CA GLY A 175 -2.57 8.69 0.01
C GLY A 175 -3.26 9.38 1.17
N MET A 176 -4.50 9.81 0.96
CA MET A 176 -5.39 10.26 2.03
C MET A 176 -6.79 9.74 1.72
N GLY A 177 -7.56 9.44 2.76
CA GLY A 177 -8.96 9.08 2.63
C GLY A 177 -9.74 9.44 3.87
N ALA A 178 -11.03 9.65 3.68
CA ALA A 178 -11.99 9.79 4.76
C ALA A 178 -13.27 9.01 4.42
N GLY A 179 -13.91 8.46 5.45
CA GLY A 179 -15.20 7.81 5.33
C GLY A 179 -16.01 8.03 6.59
N VAL A 180 -17.32 8.17 6.43
CA VAL A 180 -18.25 8.40 7.54
C VAL A 180 -19.52 7.59 7.32
N GLN A 181 -19.96 6.94 8.39
CA GLN A 181 -21.25 6.29 8.48
C GLN A 181 -22.15 7.09 9.42
N VAL A 182 -23.26 7.58 8.89
CA VAL A 182 -24.23 8.39 9.62
C VAL A 182 -25.51 7.60 9.79
N THR A 183 -26.07 7.65 11.00
CA THR A 183 -27.36 7.05 11.32
C THR A 183 -28.32 8.12 11.83
N ILE A 184 -29.57 8.04 11.41
CA ILE A 184 -30.67 8.87 11.89
C ILE A 184 -31.73 7.92 12.46
N ASP A 185 -32.19 8.18 13.67
CA ASP A 185 -33.29 7.46 14.33
C ASP A 185 -34.38 8.46 14.71
N VAL A 186 -35.56 8.30 14.11
CA VAL A 186 -36.73 9.15 14.34
C VAL A 186 -37.96 8.27 14.46
N ASP A 187 -38.72 8.44 15.54
CA ASP A 187 -39.97 7.70 15.79
C ASP A 187 -39.80 6.17 15.75
N GLY A 188 -38.63 5.68 16.16
CA GLY A 188 -38.29 4.25 16.14
C GLY A 188 -37.96 3.71 14.75
N GLN A 189 -37.77 4.58 13.76
CA GLN A 189 -37.29 4.23 12.42
C GLN A 189 -35.83 4.65 12.28
N LEU A 190 -34.97 3.65 12.14
CA LEU A 190 -33.54 3.83 11.97
C LEU A 190 -33.17 3.71 10.49
N THR A 191 -32.40 4.68 9.99
CA THR A 191 -31.77 4.65 8.67
C THR A 191 -30.30 5.00 8.78
N SER A 192 -29.46 4.38 7.96
CA SER A 192 -28.02 4.62 7.93
C SER A 192 -27.53 4.81 6.51
N GLY A 193 -26.53 5.68 6.34
CA GLY A 193 -25.84 5.91 5.09
C GLY A 193 -24.33 5.95 5.31
N TRP A 194 -23.58 5.60 4.27
CA TRP A 194 -22.12 5.73 4.24
C TRP A 194 -21.72 6.66 3.10
N GLY A 195 -20.71 7.49 3.34
CA GLY A 195 -20.05 8.30 2.33
C GLY A 195 -18.56 8.37 2.61
N GLY A 196 -17.77 8.42 1.55
CA GLY A 196 -16.33 8.53 1.68
C GLY A 196 -15.69 9.02 0.39
N GLY A 197 -14.42 9.38 0.50
CA GLY A 197 -13.64 9.89 -0.60
C GLY A 197 -12.15 9.89 -0.29
N SER A 198 -11.38 9.88 -1.36
CA SER A 198 -9.94 10.13 -1.38
C SER A 198 -9.69 11.27 -2.37
N PRO A 199 -8.94 12.32 -2.01
CA PRO A 199 -8.54 13.37 -2.94
C PRO A 199 -7.62 12.85 -4.05
#